data_AF-A0A183PH23-F1
#
_entry.id   AF-A0A183PH23-F1
#
_cell.length_a   1.000
_cell.length_b   1.000
_cell.length_c   1.000
_cell.angle_alpha   90.00
_cell.angle_beta   90.00
_cell.angle_gamma   90.00
#
_symmetry.space_group_name_H-M   'P 1'
#
loop_
_entity.id
_entity.type
_entity.pdbx_description
1 polymer ?
#
loop_
_entity_poly.entity_id
_entity_poly.type
_entity_poly.pdbx_seq_one_letter_code
_entity_poly.pdbx_strand_id
1 'polypeptide(L)'
;MERYCRCHGTSGSCTLRTCYRRTPRMRTLGTLLKHIYDHDLVQVKLDSSSLRSTRNTYKDKQETSSSTSNHFKHSYLDKAIKFIPYQKNIKKQLTPILSSISNDYYDRNVNNVKKPPKKSNLIIINPTKTPTIHSSMLIKSNELMNHSIHPHLSQLVYYELINEKLFCHSNSFYHILGTKGRLCNSSSIYMNNCHHLCCGRGYITHHYYIMESCHCKFIWCCRVECQQCLVLKKVETCI
;
A
#
# COMPACT_ATOMS: atom_id res chain seq x y z
N MET A 1 -17.55 2.82 -0.78
CA MET A 1 -18.54 2.63 0.30
C MET A 1 -19.63 1.70 -0.21
N GLU A 2 -20.18 0.85 0.66
CA GLU A 2 -21.26 -0.07 0.30
C GLU A 2 -22.58 0.40 0.92
N ARG A 3 -23.69 0.27 0.18
CA ARG A 3 -25.03 0.43 0.74
C ARG A 3 -25.40 -0.88 1.43
N TYR A 4 -25.63 -0.83 2.72
CA TYR A 4 -26.15 -1.95 3.50
C TYR A 4 -27.57 -1.65 3.93
N CYS A 5 -28.44 -2.65 3.87
CA CYS A 5 -29.83 -2.53 4.26
C CYS A 5 -30.20 -3.64 5.23
N ARG A 6 -30.97 -3.31 6.27
CA ARG A 6 -31.57 -4.28 7.18
C ARG A 6 -33.08 -4.32 6.97
N CYS A 7 -33.63 -5.51 6.84
CA CYS A 7 -35.06 -5.74 6.61
C CYS A 7 -35.79 -5.89 7.95
N HIS A 8 -36.97 -5.28 8.02
CA HIS A 8 -37.78 -5.19 9.24
C HIS A 8 -39.26 -5.49 8.99
N GLY A 9 -39.62 -6.07 7.85
CA GLY A 9 -40.98 -6.51 7.56
C GLY A 9 -41.38 -7.76 8.37
N THR A 10 -42.67 -8.07 8.34
CA THR A 10 -43.25 -9.25 9.01
C THR A 10 -42.50 -10.53 8.61
N SER A 11 -42.19 -11.37 9.59
CA SER A 11 -41.42 -12.62 9.42
C SER A 11 -40.05 -12.45 8.72
N GLY A 12 -39.42 -11.26 8.83
CA GLY A 12 -38.14 -10.96 8.20
C GLY A 12 -38.24 -10.50 6.73
N SER A 13 -39.45 -10.20 6.25
CA SER A 13 -39.66 -9.63 4.91
C SER A 13 -38.93 -8.29 4.72
N CYS A 14 -38.56 -7.99 3.48
CA CYS A 14 -37.88 -6.74 3.10
C CYS A 14 -38.81 -5.67 2.53
N THR A 15 -40.14 -5.80 2.70
CA THR A 15 -41.13 -4.78 2.29
C THR A 15 -40.82 -3.42 2.94
N LEU A 16 -40.44 -3.42 4.21
CA LEU A 16 -39.83 -2.28 4.90
C LEU A 16 -38.36 -2.59 5.20
N ARG A 17 -37.46 -1.67 4.83
CA ARG A 17 -36.03 -1.79 5.11
C ARG A 17 -35.39 -0.43 5.32
N THR A 18 -34.39 -0.40 6.20
CA THR A 18 -33.57 0.79 6.44
C THR A 18 -32.19 0.57 5.85
N CYS A 19 -31.70 1.53 5.06
CA CYS A 19 -30.40 1.45 4.41
C CYS A 19 -29.47 2.56 4.88
N TYR A 20 -28.20 2.25 5.02
CA TYR A 20 -27.14 3.21 5.33
C TYR A 20 -25.86 2.86 4.57
N ARG A 21 -24.94 3.82 4.48
CA ARG A 21 -23.60 3.57 3.94
C ARG A 21 -22.72 2.99 5.02
N ARG A 22 -21.97 1.95 4.68
CA ARG A 22 -20.95 1.36 5.55
C ARG A 22 -19.66 1.17 4.79
N THR A 23 -18.58 0.97 5.53
CA THR A 23 -17.31 0.53 4.96
C THR A 23 -17.42 -0.92 4.48
N PRO A 24 -16.78 -1.26 3.34
CA PRO A 24 -16.62 -2.66 2.94
C PRO A 24 -15.76 -3.41 3.96
N ARG A 25 -15.78 -4.75 3.91
CA ARG A 25 -14.89 -5.57 4.75
C ARG A 25 -13.43 -5.25 4.41
N MET A 26 -12.56 -5.21 5.43
CA MET A 26 -11.13 -4.93 5.24
C MET A 26 -10.47 -5.90 4.27
N ARG A 27 -10.86 -7.18 4.28
CA ARG A 27 -10.35 -8.18 3.32
C ARG A 27 -10.62 -7.77 1.87
N THR A 28 -11.80 -7.23 1.58
CA THR A 28 -12.18 -6.74 0.24
C THR A 28 -11.31 -5.54 -0.18
N LEU A 29 -11.05 -4.61 0.74
CA LEU A 29 -10.14 -3.49 0.48
C LEU A 29 -8.70 -3.96 0.26
N GLY A 30 -8.23 -4.88 1.09
CA GLY A 30 -6.88 -5.45 0.99
C GLY A 30 -6.67 -6.19 -0.33
N THR A 31 -7.64 -6.99 -0.79
CA THR A 31 -7.55 -7.66 -2.09
C THR A 31 -7.54 -6.68 -3.24
N LEU A 32 -8.34 -5.61 -3.17
CA LEU A 32 -8.36 -4.57 -4.19
C LEU A 32 -7.02 -3.82 -4.26
N LEU A 33 -6.51 -3.38 -3.11
CA LEU A 33 -5.22 -2.67 -3.07
C LEU A 33 -4.06 -3.58 -3.48
N LYS A 34 -4.09 -4.87 -3.12
CA LYS A 34 -3.09 -5.84 -3.56
C LYS A 34 -3.12 -6.05 -5.07
N HIS A 35 -4.30 -6.10 -5.67
CA HIS A 35 -4.43 -6.18 -7.13
C HIS A 35 -3.83 -4.95 -7.81
N ILE A 36 -4.15 -3.75 -7.33
CA ILE A 36 -3.59 -2.49 -7.85
C ILE A 36 -2.06 -2.49 -7.69
N TYR A 37 -1.56 -3.00 -6.57
CA TYR A 37 -0.13 -3.16 -6.34
C TYR A 37 0.52 -4.14 -7.31
N ASP A 38 -0.12 -5.25 -7.67
CA ASP A 38 0.50 -6.25 -8.56
C ASP A 38 0.47 -5.85 -10.05
N HIS A 39 -0.55 -5.12 -10.48
CA HIS A 39 -0.84 -4.93 -11.90
C HIS A 39 -0.86 -3.46 -12.36
N ASP A 40 -1.21 -2.52 -11.49
CA ASP A 40 -1.54 -1.14 -11.86
C ASP A 40 -0.59 -0.09 -11.24
N LEU A 41 0.59 -0.50 -10.75
CA LEU A 41 1.60 0.40 -10.20
C LEU A 41 2.18 1.33 -11.27
N VAL A 42 2.21 2.63 -10.95
CA VAL A 42 2.74 3.66 -11.86
C VAL A 42 4.03 4.26 -11.31
N GLN A 43 5.08 4.29 -12.14
CA GLN A 43 6.32 4.97 -11.78
C GLN A 43 6.24 6.47 -12.05
N VAL A 44 6.59 7.29 -11.07
CA VAL A 44 6.54 8.75 -11.14
C VAL A 44 7.90 9.39 -10.86
N LYS A 45 8.12 10.57 -11.44
CA LYS A 45 9.23 11.48 -11.15
C LYS A 45 8.70 12.84 -10.70
N LEU A 46 9.54 13.59 -10.00
CA LEU A 46 9.22 14.97 -9.65
C LEU A 46 9.33 15.88 -10.88
N ASP A 47 8.35 16.76 -11.02
CA ASP A 47 8.37 17.83 -12.00
C ASP A 47 9.34 18.93 -11.55
N SER A 48 10.52 18.93 -12.17
CA SER A 48 11.56 19.93 -11.90
C SER A 48 11.17 21.36 -12.29
N SER A 49 10.09 21.56 -13.07
CA SER A 49 9.63 22.88 -13.49
C SER A 49 8.97 23.67 -12.35
N SER A 50 8.29 23.00 -11.42
CA SER A 50 7.67 23.67 -10.26
C SER A 50 8.66 24.02 -9.14
N LEU A 51 9.82 23.37 -9.11
CA LEU A 51 10.92 23.66 -8.17
C LEU A 51 11.77 24.89 -8.58
N ARG A 52 11.61 25.41 -9.81
CA ARG A 52 12.32 26.62 -10.26
C ARG A 52 11.63 27.91 -9.82
N SER A 53 10.32 27.88 -9.58
CA SER A 53 9.55 29.07 -9.18
C SER A 53 9.92 29.58 -7.78
N THR A 54 10.44 28.74 -6.89
CA THR A 54 10.88 29.10 -5.54
C THR A 54 12.35 29.56 -5.43
N ARG A 55 13.14 29.48 -6.52
CA ARG A 55 14.53 29.98 -6.53
C ARG A 55 14.66 31.46 -6.90
N ASN A 56 13.64 32.07 -7.47
CA ASN A 56 13.66 33.47 -7.88
C ASN A 56 13.23 34.45 -6.78
N THR A 57 12.92 33.99 -5.57
CA THR A 57 12.53 34.83 -4.42
C THR A 57 13.54 34.82 -3.27
N TYR A 58 14.71 34.19 -3.44
CA TYR A 58 15.79 34.17 -2.43
C TYR A 58 17.18 34.39 -3.03
N LYS A 59 17.24 35.19 -4.11
CA LYS A 59 18.50 35.58 -4.76
C LYS A 59 18.67 37.10 -4.85
N ASP A 60 18.07 37.81 -3.90
CA ASP A 60 18.39 39.20 -3.54
C ASP A 60 18.68 39.24 -2.04
N LYS A 61 19.90 38.84 -1.67
CA LYS A 61 20.67 39.38 -0.54
C LYS A 61 21.93 38.55 -0.30
N GLN A 62 23.05 39.28 -0.29
CA GLN A 62 24.39 38.96 0.22
C GLN A 62 25.42 38.39 -0.77
N GLU A 63 26.14 39.35 -1.35
CA GLU A 63 27.53 39.30 -1.80
C GLU A 63 28.54 38.96 -0.67
N THR A 64 29.74 38.57 -1.11
CA THR A 64 31.09 38.70 -0.49
C THR A 64 31.76 37.51 0.22
N SER A 65 33.04 37.34 -0.14
CA SER A 65 34.17 36.63 0.53
C SER A 65 34.42 35.11 0.29
N SER A 66 35.26 34.84 -0.72
CA SER A 66 36.56 34.12 -0.69
C SER A 66 36.84 32.89 0.22
N SER A 67 37.43 31.87 -0.43
CA SER A 67 38.56 31.00 0.01
C SER A 67 38.35 29.50 0.30
N THR A 68 38.81 28.68 -0.66
CA THR A 68 39.67 27.47 -0.55
C THR A 68 39.46 26.39 0.53
N SER A 69 39.12 25.16 0.12
CA SER A 69 40.02 23.98 0.07
C SER A 69 39.25 22.65 -0.05
N ASN A 70 39.91 21.66 -0.63
CA ASN A 70 39.38 20.43 -1.22
C ASN A 70 39.08 19.31 -0.19
N HIS A 71 37.96 18.60 -0.37
CA HIS A 71 37.92 17.13 -0.18
C HIS A 71 36.74 16.49 -0.92
N PHE A 72 36.99 15.31 -1.49
CA PHE A 72 36.18 14.53 -2.45
C PHE A 72 34.65 14.55 -2.24
N LYS A 73 33.90 14.95 -3.29
CA LYS A 73 32.42 14.92 -3.35
C LYS A 73 31.91 13.54 -3.78
N HIS A 74 31.29 12.81 -2.86
CA HIS A 74 30.33 11.77 -3.20
C HIS A 74 29.09 12.43 -3.81
N SER A 75 28.89 12.22 -5.11
CA SER A 75 27.86 12.89 -5.89
C SER A 75 26.51 12.18 -5.78
N TYR A 76 25.46 13.02 -5.73
CA TYR A 76 24.04 12.75 -5.90
C TYR A 76 23.24 12.24 -4.68
N LEU A 77 22.24 13.06 -4.31
CA LEU A 77 20.97 12.78 -3.59
C LEU A 77 20.75 13.14 -2.11
N ASP A 78 21.57 13.96 -1.45
CA ASP A 78 21.33 14.29 -0.02
C ASP A 78 20.67 15.64 0.32
N LYS A 79 20.04 16.35 -0.62
CA LYS A 79 19.49 17.70 -0.32
C LYS A 79 18.01 17.96 -0.60
N ALA A 80 17.20 16.96 -0.90
CA ALA A 80 15.76 17.18 -1.14
C ALA A 80 14.79 16.29 -0.34
N ILE A 81 15.27 15.31 0.42
CA ILE A 81 14.40 14.48 1.26
C ILE A 81 14.98 14.53 2.68
N LYS A 82 14.46 15.42 3.53
CA LYS A 82 14.70 15.31 4.98
C LYS A 82 14.02 14.03 5.44
N PHE A 83 14.76 12.93 5.51
CA PHE A 83 14.38 11.77 6.31
C PHE A 83 14.19 12.27 7.74
N ILE A 84 12.97 12.19 8.27
CA ILE A 84 12.72 12.41 9.69
C ILE A 84 13.07 11.09 10.37
N PRO A 85 14.17 11.00 11.14
CA PRO A 85 14.47 9.78 11.87
C PRO A 85 13.42 9.56 12.97
N TYR A 86 12.99 8.32 13.13
CA TYR A 86 12.10 7.90 14.22
C TYR A 86 12.84 8.04 15.56
N GLN A 87 12.55 9.11 16.31
CA GLN A 87 13.09 9.30 17.66
C GLN A 87 12.10 8.83 18.73
N LYS A 88 12.56 7.83 19.48
CA LYS A 88 11.95 7.19 20.63
C LYS A 88 12.08 8.10 21.87
N ASN A 89 11.27 9.16 21.97
CA ASN A 89 10.99 9.86 23.23
C ASN A 89 9.81 10.84 23.08
N ILE A 90 8.59 10.33 23.24
CA ILE A 90 7.35 11.13 23.30
C ILE A 90 7.14 11.53 24.76
N LYS A 91 7.57 12.74 25.13
CA LYS A 91 6.96 13.62 26.14
C LYS A 91 7.84 14.87 26.28
N LYS A 92 7.23 16.05 26.09
CA LYS A 92 7.81 17.42 26.09
C LYS A 92 8.33 17.93 24.73
N GLN A 93 7.42 18.08 23.77
CA GLN A 93 7.34 19.22 22.84
C GLN A 93 6.13 19.03 21.94
N LEU A 94 4.92 19.23 22.49
CA LEU A 94 3.76 19.56 21.67
C LEU A 94 3.64 21.08 21.64
N THR A 95 3.39 21.60 20.43
CA THR A 95 3.22 23.00 19.99
C THR A 95 4.52 23.72 19.57
N PRO A 96 4.59 24.32 18.34
CA PRO A 96 3.54 24.56 17.34
C PRO A 96 3.84 23.87 15.99
N ILE A 97 3.27 22.69 15.72
CA ILE A 97 3.08 22.15 14.36
C ILE A 97 1.66 21.55 14.28
N LEU A 98 0.68 22.35 14.68
CA LEU A 98 -0.76 22.02 14.58
C LEU A 98 -1.52 23.01 13.68
N SER A 99 -0.81 23.77 12.83
CA SER A 99 -1.42 24.75 11.91
C SER A 99 -1.45 24.31 10.44
N SER A 100 -1.09 23.06 10.11
CA SER A 100 -1.08 22.56 8.72
C SER A 100 -1.91 21.30 8.48
N ILE A 101 -2.65 20.81 9.48
CA ILE A 101 -3.63 19.73 9.32
C ILE A 101 -5.02 20.31 9.64
N SER A 102 -5.55 21.07 8.69
CA SER A 102 -6.96 21.46 8.73
C SER A 102 -7.81 20.25 8.35
N ASN A 103 -8.57 19.78 9.33
CA ASN A 103 -9.71 18.89 9.17
C ASN A 103 -10.80 19.60 8.35
N ASP A 104 -10.85 19.40 7.04
CA ASP A 104 -12.01 19.82 6.22
C ASP A 104 -13.11 18.74 6.25
N TYR A 105 -13.64 18.47 7.45
CA TYR A 105 -14.91 17.76 7.62
C TYR A 105 -15.78 18.47 8.66
N TYR A 106 -16.32 19.61 8.24
CA TYR A 106 -17.62 20.23 8.56
C TYR A 106 -17.43 21.74 8.48
N ASP A 107 -17.70 22.32 7.30
CA ASP A 107 -18.19 23.70 7.29
C ASP A 107 -19.29 23.86 6.25
N ARG A 108 -20.53 24.00 6.75
CA ARG A 108 -21.66 24.50 5.99
C ARG A 108 -21.60 26.03 6.12
N ASN A 109 -21.13 26.74 5.10
CA ASN A 109 -21.87 27.84 4.48
C ASN A 109 -21.03 28.60 3.44
N VAL A 110 -21.62 28.67 2.24
CA VAL A 110 -21.71 29.84 1.35
C VAL A 110 -20.45 30.72 1.21
N ASN A 111 -19.62 30.40 0.22
CA ASN A 111 -19.27 31.29 -0.90
C ASN A 111 -18.36 30.57 -1.90
N ASN A 112 -18.89 30.34 -3.10
CA ASN A 112 -18.25 29.61 -4.19
C ASN A 112 -17.06 30.39 -4.77
N VAL A 113 -15.85 30.01 -4.37
CA VAL A 113 -14.68 30.04 -5.24
C VAL A 113 -14.01 28.68 -5.13
N LYS A 114 -14.35 27.77 -6.05
CA LYS A 114 -13.63 26.49 -6.19
C LYS A 114 -12.18 26.81 -6.58
N LYS A 115 -11.29 26.90 -5.59
CA LYS A 115 -9.85 26.92 -5.82
C LYS A 115 -9.50 25.66 -6.64
N PRO A 116 -8.81 25.77 -7.79
CA PRO A 116 -8.46 24.59 -8.56
C PRO A 116 -7.60 23.69 -7.67
N PRO A 117 -7.81 22.35 -7.70
CA PRO A 117 -6.98 21.43 -6.92
C PRO A 117 -5.52 21.67 -7.32
N LYS A 118 -4.65 21.90 -6.33
CA LYS A 118 -3.21 22.04 -6.56
C LYS A 118 -2.74 20.81 -7.33
N LYS A 119 -2.30 21.00 -8.58
CA LYS A 119 -1.80 19.93 -9.44
C LYS A 119 -0.63 19.24 -8.74
N SER A 120 -0.62 17.92 -8.73
CA SER A 120 0.50 17.14 -8.18
C SER A 120 1.76 17.43 -8.98
N ASN A 121 2.88 17.71 -8.31
CA ASN A 121 4.21 17.87 -8.93
C ASN A 121 4.81 16.53 -9.41
N LEU A 122 3.99 15.51 -9.62
CA LEU A 122 4.40 14.17 -10.02
C LEU A 122 4.02 13.93 -11.48
N ILE A 123 4.97 13.42 -12.25
CA ILE A 123 4.83 13.11 -13.68
C ILE A 123 5.13 11.62 -13.89
N ILE A 124 4.31 10.95 -14.70
CA ILE A 124 4.49 9.53 -15.05
C ILE A 124 5.73 9.38 -15.97
N ILE A 125 6.62 8.42 -15.66
CA ILE A 125 7.87 8.24 -16.40
C ILE A 125 7.66 7.54 -17.75
N ASN A 126 6.73 6.57 -17.82
CA ASN A 126 6.40 5.79 -19.02
C ASN A 126 4.87 5.65 -19.17
N PRO A 127 4.19 6.53 -19.93
CA PRO A 127 2.73 6.52 -20.05
C PRO A 127 2.15 5.37 -20.89
N THR A 128 2.98 4.46 -21.42
CA THR A 128 2.59 3.41 -22.38
C THR A 128 2.35 2.03 -21.78
N LYS A 129 2.55 1.82 -20.48
CA LYS A 129 1.94 0.67 -19.79
C LYS A 129 0.50 1.04 -19.50
N THR A 130 -0.37 0.82 -20.47
CA THR A 130 -1.82 0.94 -20.27
C THR A 130 -2.23 -0.01 -19.15
N PRO A 131 -2.92 0.47 -18.09
CA PRO A 131 -3.58 -0.44 -17.18
C PRO A 131 -4.63 -1.18 -18.02
N THR A 132 -4.56 -2.51 -18.05
CA THR A 132 -5.66 -3.32 -18.57
C THR A 132 -6.84 -3.12 -17.64
N ILE A 133 -7.67 -2.11 -17.95
CA ILE A 133 -8.96 -1.88 -17.31
C ILE A 133 -9.81 -3.10 -17.69
N HIS A 134 -9.82 -4.14 -16.85
CA HIS A 134 -10.76 -5.21 -17.04
C HIS A 134 -12.15 -4.69 -16.66
N SER A 135 -12.92 -4.46 -17.72
CA SER A 135 -14.32 -4.08 -17.73
C SER A 135 -15.17 -5.15 -17.05
N SER A 136 -15.42 -5.01 -15.74
CA SER A 136 -16.53 -5.70 -15.08
C SER A 136 -17.33 -4.81 -14.13
N MET A 137 -17.17 -3.50 -14.20
CA MET A 137 -18.09 -2.56 -13.55
C MET A 137 -18.19 -1.24 -14.32
N LEU A 138 -19.02 -1.26 -15.37
CA LEU A 138 -19.68 -0.15 -16.08
C LEU A 138 -19.09 1.26 -15.93
N ILE A 139 -18.30 1.68 -16.91
CA ILE A 139 -18.31 3.07 -17.42
C ILE A 139 -18.32 2.98 -18.94
N LYS A 140 -19.33 3.62 -19.56
CA LYS A 140 -19.46 3.80 -21.02
C LYS A 140 -18.15 4.33 -21.60
N SER A 141 -17.48 3.51 -22.41
CA SER A 141 -16.32 3.93 -23.20
C SER A 141 -16.81 4.69 -24.42
N ASN A 142 -16.53 5.99 -24.48
CA ASN A 142 -16.34 6.78 -25.70
C ASN A 142 -15.74 8.12 -25.29
N GLU A 143 -14.46 8.12 -24.96
CA GLU A 143 -13.64 9.34 -25.00
C GLU A 143 -12.19 8.93 -25.24
N LEU A 144 -11.64 9.49 -26.31
CA LEU A 144 -10.28 9.37 -26.80
C LEU A 144 -9.29 9.50 -25.63
N MET A 145 -8.40 8.52 -25.46
CA MET A 145 -7.41 8.46 -24.38
C MET A 145 -6.53 9.72 -24.37
N ASN A 146 -6.91 10.68 -23.54
CA ASN A 146 -6.05 11.79 -23.18
C ASN A 146 -5.00 11.22 -22.22
N HIS A 147 -3.77 11.01 -22.70
CA HIS A 147 -2.66 10.54 -21.88
C HIS A 147 -2.37 11.56 -20.77
N SER A 148 -3.05 11.41 -19.63
CA SER A 148 -2.82 12.27 -18.47
C SER A 148 -1.39 12.07 -17.99
N ILE A 149 -0.61 13.14 -18.06
CA ILE A 149 0.80 13.21 -17.63
C ILE A 149 0.90 13.01 -16.09
N HIS A 150 -0.20 13.25 -15.38
CA HIS A 150 -0.30 13.13 -13.93
C HIS A 150 -1.08 11.87 -13.52
N PRO A 151 -0.64 11.21 -12.42
CA PRO A 151 -1.33 10.04 -11.90
C PRO A 151 -2.72 10.39 -11.37
N HIS A 152 -3.64 9.43 -11.45
CA HIS A 152 -4.97 9.56 -10.89
C HIS A 152 -4.96 9.37 -9.36
N LEU A 153 -5.91 9.98 -8.65
CA LEU A 153 -5.98 9.91 -7.17
C LEU A 153 -6.14 8.49 -6.62
N SER A 154 -6.68 7.56 -7.41
CA SER A 154 -6.87 6.16 -7.01
C SER A 154 -5.72 5.22 -7.40
N GLN A 155 -4.66 5.73 -8.03
CA GLN A 155 -3.51 4.93 -8.45
C GLN A 155 -2.47 4.84 -7.34
N LEU A 156 -1.81 3.69 -7.25
CA LEU A 156 -0.62 3.54 -6.43
C LEU A 156 0.60 3.94 -7.26
N VAL A 157 1.42 4.83 -6.71
CA VAL A 157 2.61 5.38 -7.38
C VAL A 157 3.86 5.04 -6.60
N TYR A 158 4.97 4.87 -7.32
CA TYR A 158 6.30 4.67 -6.73
C TYR A 158 7.35 5.46 -7.52
N TYR A 159 8.47 5.79 -6.89
CA TYR A 159 9.53 6.59 -7.50
C TYR A 159 10.83 5.79 -7.67
N GLU A 160 11.19 4.97 -6.68
CA GLU A 160 12.37 4.10 -6.68
C GLU A 160 12.07 2.70 -7.21
N LEU A 161 12.95 2.19 -8.09
CA LEU A 161 12.88 0.80 -8.54
C LEU A 161 13.46 -0.11 -7.45
N ILE A 162 12.73 -1.17 -7.15
CA ILE A 162 13.13 -2.18 -6.17
C ILE A 162 13.75 -3.36 -6.93
N ASN A 163 14.94 -3.78 -6.51
CA ASN A 163 15.55 -5.02 -7.00
C ASN A 163 14.74 -6.22 -6.50
N GLU A 164 14.40 -7.16 -7.38
CA GLU A 164 13.65 -8.38 -7.04
C GLU A 164 14.30 -9.20 -5.90
N LYS A 165 15.62 -9.11 -5.74
CA LYS A 165 16.37 -9.80 -4.69
C LYS A 165 16.55 -9.00 -3.40
N LEU A 166 15.98 -7.80 -3.29
CA LEU A 166 16.18 -6.90 -2.14
C LEU A 166 15.81 -7.57 -0.80
N PHE A 167 14.75 -8.35 -0.78
CA PHE A 167 14.21 -8.96 0.44
C PHE A 167 14.79 -10.36 0.74
N CYS A 168 15.66 -10.89 -0.12
CA CYS A 168 16.20 -12.24 0.04
C CYS A 168 17.15 -12.35 1.23
N HIS A 169 18.10 -11.42 1.31
CA HIS A 169 19.13 -11.39 2.33
C HIS A 169 18.80 -10.38 3.42
N SER A 170 19.23 -10.67 4.64
CA SER A 170 19.12 -9.72 5.73
C SER A 170 20.00 -8.49 5.44
N ASN A 171 19.43 -7.30 5.60
CA ASN A 171 20.15 -6.04 5.53
C ASN A 171 19.73 -5.16 6.71
N SER A 172 20.65 -4.99 7.68
CA SER A 172 20.39 -4.23 8.90
C SER A 172 20.15 -2.73 8.63
N PHE A 173 20.74 -2.17 7.58
CA PHE A 173 20.61 -0.75 7.25
C PHE A 173 19.18 -0.41 6.80
N TYR A 174 18.56 -1.30 6.02
CA TYR A 174 17.17 -1.17 5.58
C TYR A 174 16.16 -1.90 6.49
N HIS A 175 16.60 -2.44 7.63
CA HIS A 175 15.79 -3.29 8.52
C HIS A 175 15.11 -4.47 7.81
N ILE A 176 15.77 -5.02 6.80
CA ILE A 176 15.30 -6.20 6.07
C ILE A 176 15.83 -7.44 6.79
N LEU A 177 14.94 -8.34 7.21
CA LEU A 177 15.31 -9.56 7.92
C LEU A 177 15.76 -10.70 7.00
N GLY A 178 15.47 -10.62 5.70
CA GLY A 178 15.67 -11.70 4.74
C GLY A 178 14.54 -12.74 4.74
N THR A 179 14.66 -13.77 3.90
CA THR A 179 13.63 -14.84 3.80
C THR A 179 13.99 -16.16 4.48
N LYS A 180 15.16 -16.24 5.13
CA LYS A 180 15.58 -17.44 5.87
C LYS A 180 14.58 -17.79 6.98
N GLY A 181 14.22 -19.06 7.10
CA GLY A 181 13.27 -19.56 8.10
C GLY A 181 11.80 -19.25 7.83
N ARG A 182 11.46 -18.60 6.70
CA ARG A 182 10.06 -18.35 6.33
C ARG A 182 9.39 -19.62 5.83
N LEU A 183 8.12 -19.79 6.20
CA LEU A 183 7.24 -20.83 5.67
C LEU A 183 6.99 -20.59 4.18
N CYS A 184 7.17 -21.64 3.37
CA CYS A 184 6.90 -21.62 1.94
C CYS A 184 5.98 -22.79 1.55
N ASN A 185 5.46 -22.76 0.32
CA ASN A 185 4.65 -23.85 -0.20
C ASN A 185 5.10 -24.22 -1.62
N SER A 186 5.78 -25.36 -1.75
CA SER A 186 6.35 -25.89 -2.99
C SER A 186 5.29 -26.25 -4.03
N SER A 187 4.09 -26.64 -3.58
CA SER A 187 2.95 -26.99 -4.45
C SER A 187 2.14 -25.78 -4.91
N SER A 188 2.44 -24.57 -4.40
CA SER A 188 1.71 -23.36 -4.78
C SER A 188 2.21 -22.78 -6.11
N ILE A 189 1.29 -22.31 -6.96
CA ILE A 189 1.61 -21.73 -8.28
C ILE A 189 2.04 -20.25 -8.18
N TYR A 190 1.71 -19.59 -7.06
CA TYR A 190 1.89 -18.14 -6.89
C TYR A 190 3.17 -17.78 -6.12
N MET A 191 3.36 -16.49 -5.79
CA MET A 191 4.51 -15.90 -5.08
C MET A 191 4.89 -16.57 -3.74
N ASN A 192 4.03 -17.41 -3.18
CA ASN A 192 4.33 -18.22 -1.99
C ASN A 192 5.13 -19.49 -2.32
N ASN A 193 5.42 -19.73 -3.60
CA ASN A 193 6.22 -20.85 -4.05
C ASN A 193 7.62 -20.75 -3.44
N CYS A 194 8.11 -21.87 -2.91
CA CYS A 194 9.43 -21.94 -2.28
C CYS A 194 10.56 -21.47 -3.22
N HIS A 195 10.45 -21.66 -4.54
CA HIS A 195 11.43 -21.18 -5.50
C HIS A 195 11.62 -19.65 -5.42
N HIS A 196 10.51 -18.90 -5.44
CA HIS A 196 10.52 -17.45 -5.36
C HIS A 196 10.77 -16.95 -3.93
N LEU A 197 10.07 -17.52 -2.94
CA LEU A 197 10.16 -17.06 -1.55
C LEU A 197 11.55 -17.29 -0.94
N CYS A 198 12.19 -18.41 -1.28
CA CYS A 198 13.53 -18.76 -0.79
C CYS A 198 14.65 -18.26 -1.72
N CYS A 199 14.31 -17.53 -2.79
CA CYS A 199 15.26 -16.94 -3.75
C CYS A 199 16.22 -17.97 -4.36
N GLY A 200 15.73 -19.18 -4.66
CA GLY A 200 16.53 -20.27 -5.21
C GLY A 200 17.47 -20.98 -4.23
N ARG A 201 17.49 -20.62 -2.94
CA ARG A 201 18.37 -21.25 -1.92
C ARG A 201 17.90 -22.64 -1.47
N GLY A 202 16.71 -23.06 -1.89
CA GLY A 202 16.07 -24.29 -1.44
C GLY A 202 15.28 -24.11 -0.14
N TYR A 203 14.67 -25.21 0.31
CA TYR A 203 13.84 -25.27 1.50
C TYR A 203 13.95 -26.65 2.16
N ILE A 204 13.74 -26.70 3.47
CA ILE A 204 13.70 -27.92 4.27
C ILE A 204 12.24 -28.30 4.46
N THR A 205 11.94 -29.60 4.36
CA THR A 205 10.60 -30.15 4.59
C THR A 205 10.59 -30.92 5.91
N HIS A 206 9.69 -30.54 6.81
CA HIS A 206 9.43 -31.22 8.08
C HIS A 206 8.03 -31.82 8.07
N HIS A 207 7.93 -33.06 8.51
CA HIS A 207 6.66 -33.74 8.72
C HIS A 207 6.45 -33.97 10.21
N TYR A 208 5.28 -33.62 10.72
CA TYR A 208 4.90 -33.88 12.11
C TYR A 208 3.42 -34.24 12.20
N TYR A 209 3.06 -34.98 13.24
CA TYR A 209 1.69 -35.32 13.52
C TYR A 209 1.08 -34.31 14.50
N ILE A 210 -0.16 -33.91 14.25
CA ILE A 210 -0.96 -33.06 15.15
C ILE A 210 -2.34 -33.68 15.33
N MET A 211 -2.91 -33.53 16.52
CA MET A 211 -4.29 -33.91 16.79
C MET A 211 -5.24 -32.82 16.27
N GLU A 212 -6.12 -33.16 15.34
CA GLU A 212 -7.17 -32.27 14.84
C GLU A 212 -8.56 -32.87 15.07
N SER A 213 -9.54 -31.99 15.22
CA SER A 213 -10.94 -32.41 15.31
C SER A 213 -11.45 -32.87 13.95
N CYS A 214 -11.94 -34.10 13.89
CA CYS A 214 -12.41 -34.76 12.68
C CYS A 214 -13.76 -35.45 12.92
N HIS A 215 -14.43 -35.85 11.84
CA HIS A 215 -15.69 -36.60 11.89
C HIS A 215 -16.75 -36.00 12.86
N CYS A 216 -16.84 -34.67 12.86
CA CYS A 216 -17.75 -33.94 13.72
C CYS A 216 -19.21 -34.26 13.40
N LYS A 217 -19.96 -34.68 14.42
CA LYS A 217 -21.41 -34.93 14.33
C LYS A 217 -22.16 -33.94 15.18
N PHE A 218 -23.24 -33.40 14.63
CA PHE A 218 -24.18 -32.59 15.38
C PHE A 218 -25.17 -33.50 16.08
N ILE A 219 -25.24 -33.41 17.40
CA ILE A 219 -26.17 -34.16 18.23
C ILE A 219 -27.31 -33.22 18.62
N TRP A 220 -28.52 -33.58 18.20
CA TRP A 220 -29.73 -32.93 18.65
C TRP A 220 -30.00 -33.31 20.12
N CYS A 221 -30.16 -32.41 21.09
CA CYS A 221 -30.29 -30.95 21.05
C CYS A 221 -28.95 -30.24 21.38
N CYS A 222 -28.34 -29.68 20.32
CA CYS A 222 -27.40 -28.55 20.28
C CYS A 222 -25.96 -28.74 20.80
N ARG A 223 -25.34 -29.90 20.57
CA ARG A 223 -23.88 -30.02 20.73
C ARG A 223 -23.21 -30.63 19.50
N VAL A 224 -21.99 -30.19 19.23
CA VAL A 224 -21.13 -30.82 18.21
C VAL A 224 -20.11 -31.67 18.94
N GLU A 225 -20.08 -32.95 18.63
CA GLU A 225 -19.05 -33.88 19.09
C GLU A 225 -18.14 -34.25 17.93
N CYS A 226 -16.84 -34.08 18.12
CA CYS A 226 -15.82 -34.43 17.15
C CYS A 226 -14.88 -35.48 17.74
N GLN A 227 -14.36 -36.35 16.89
CA GLN A 227 -13.26 -37.25 17.24
C GLN A 227 -11.93 -36.51 17.12
N GLN A 228 -10.90 -36.97 17.82
CA GLN A 228 -9.53 -36.46 17.66
C GLN A 228 -8.77 -37.38 16.70
N CYS A 229 -8.44 -36.89 15.51
CA CYS A 229 -7.66 -37.63 14.52
C CYS A 229 -6.19 -37.18 14.54
N LEU A 230 -5.28 -38.15 14.42
CA LEU A 230 -3.87 -37.88 14.19
C LEU A 230 -3.66 -37.54 12.70
N VAL A 231 -3.29 -36.29 12.40
CA VAL A 231 -3.11 -35.81 11.03
C VAL A 231 -1.63 -35.53 10.77
N LEU A 232 -1.09 -36.10 9.69
CA LEU A 232 0.26 -35.79 9.22
C LEU A 232 0.25 -34.41 8.53
N LYS A 233 1.01 -33.46 9.07
CA LYS A 233 1.24 -32.15 8.47
C LYS A 233 2.61 -32.10 7.83
N LYS A 234 2.67 -31.45 6.66
CA LYS A 234 3.89 -31.12 5.95
C LYS A 234 4.14 -29.62 6.08
N VAL A 235 5.31 -29.24 6.56
CA VAL A 235 5.74 -27.84 6.68
C VAL A 235 7.06 -27.66 5.97
N GLU A 236 7.16 -26.60 5.17
CA GLU A 236 8.34 -26.29 4.36
C GLU A 236 8.89 -24.92 4.75
N THR A 237 10.19 -24.83 4.99
CA THR A 237 10.85 -23.60 5.47
C THR A 237 12.10 -23.27 4.65
N CYS A 238 12.28 -22.00 4.28
CA CYS A 238 13.45 -21.54 3.52
C CYS A 238 14.77 -21.65 4.30
N ILE A 239 15.85 -22.01 3.59
CA ILE A 239 17.23 -22.13 4.12
C ILE A 239 17.90 -20.77 4.33
#